data_AF-A0A7X8N8W0-F1
#
_entry.id   AF-A0A7X8N8W0-F1
#
_cell.length_a   1.000
_cell.length_b   1.000
_cell.length_c   1.000
_cell.angle_alpha   90.00
_cell.angle_beta   90.00
_cell.angle_gamma   90.00
#
_symmetry.space_group_name_H-M   'P 1'
#
loop_
_entity.id
_entity.type
_entity.pdbx_description
1 polymer ?
#
loop_
_entity_poly.entity_id
_entity_poly.type
_entity_poly.pdbx_seq_one_letter_code
_entity_poly.pdbx_strand_id
1 'polypeptide(L)'
;MQNYASLSSSGSITINLANEWGSHDISSSAYASAYNTAISTVRQVYSGTIIVDIPGWGQETHTAADASSSINDNNIAFSVHIYPSAYNQGGGHYLNTSDLDYLGNSGRDCIVGEFGSGNSGDADWSGLVDHAKSKGWTILGWCWNGDGGEMNMVTPSWATNATATSFSAGSYMNTIIDKLGGGTSTTPPDNTTPVGSGNITVKAKGVVGDEIMEIRINGNAVASYTLLTSYNEYSVEGNGTVQVVFTNDEGDRDVQVDYVIIDGTIYQAEDQEVNTGVWQDGDCGGSYSEWLHCGGYIEFNGSTTTNPDDTTTPPDDTSSGNCSDIQTWTASTVYSEAGTQVSYNGNIYENNWYSQNQNPEENSGQWQVWTLIGTCN
;
A
#
# COMPACT_ATOMS: atom_id res chain seq x y z
N MET A 1 22.02 -5.07 -26.64
CA MET A 1 23.27 -5.80 -26.33
C MET A 1 24.37 -4.90 -25.79
N GLN A 2 24.78 -3.84 -26.50
CA GLN A 2 25.94 -3.00 -26.11
C GLN A 2 25.85 -2.41 -24.69
N ASN A 3 24.66 -2.02 -24.25
CA ASN A 3 24.46 -1.42 -22.92
C ASN A 3 24.16 -2.43 -21.80
N TYR A 4 24.01 -3.72 -22.13
CA TYR A 4 23.55 -4.71 -21.16
C TYR A 4 24.54 -4.89 -20.01
N ALA A 5 25.83 -4.93 -20.29
CA ALA A 5 26.86 -5.06 -19.25
C ALA A 5 26.79 -3.90 -18.23
N SER A 6 26.60 -2.67 -18.71
CA SER A 6 26.44 -1.52 -17.84
C SER A 6 25.13 -1.58 -17.04
N LEU A 7 24.01 -1.92 -17.68
CA LEU A 7 22.71 -2.00 -17.01
C LEU A 7 22.67 -3.09 -15.93
N SER A 8 23.17 -4.28 -16.25
CA SER A 8 23.20 -5.41 -15.31
C SER A 8 24.20 -5.23 -14.16
N SER A 9 25.20 -4.35 -14.32
CA SER A 9 26.10 -3.99 -13.21
C SER A 9 25.43 -3.15 -12.12
N SER A 10 24.30 -2.51 -12.43
CA SER A 10 23.56 -1.65 -11.49
C SER A 10 22.57 -2.40 -10.61
N GLY A 11 22.38 -3.71 -10.84
CA GLY A 11 21.47 -4.55 -10.08
C GLY A 11 20.70 -5.54 -10.95
N SER A 12 19.79 -6.28 -10.31
CA SER A 12 18.86 -7.17 -11.00
C SER A 12 17.97 -6.38 -11.95
N ILE A 13 17.85 -6.85 -13.19
CA ILE A 13 16.97 -6.26 -14.20
C ILE A 13 16.01 -7.31 -14.71
N THR A 14 14.75 -6.91 -14.91
CA THR A 14 13.77 -7.66 -15.68
C THR A 14 13.44 -6.87 -16.94
N ILE A 15 13.34 -7.54 -18.09
CA ILE A 15 13.12 -6.88 -19.37
C ILE A 15 11.66 -7.07 -19.79
N ASN A 16 10.87 -6.00 -19.83
CA ASN A 16 9.69 -5.95 -20.71
C ASN A 16 10.18 -5.63 -22.12
N LEU A 17 9.88 -6.52 -23.06
CA LEU A 17 10.49 -6.49 -24.39
C LEU A 17 9.97 -5.32 -25.24
N ALA A 18 8.67 -5.05 -25.17
CA ALA A 18 8.04 -3.94 -25.88
C ALA A 18 6.68 -3.64 -25.24
N ASN A 19 6.47 -2.37 -24.86
CA ASN A 19 5.17 -1.94 -24.35
C ASN A 19 4.11 -2.11 -25.43
N GLU A 20 3.04 -2.84 -25.13
CA GLU A 20 1.79 -2.85 -25.91
C GLU A 20 1.94 -3.18 -27.42
N TRP A 21 2.99 -3.89 -27.81
CA TRP A 21 3.25 -4.12 -29.22
C TRP A 21 2.29 -5.17 -29.82
N GLY A 22 1.75 -4.83 -31.00
CA GLY A 22 0.82 -5.65 -31.77
C GLY A 22 -0.58 -5.04 -31.76
N SER A 23 -1.24 -4.98 -32.92
CA SER A 23 -2.62 -4.51 -33.03
C SER A 23 -3.61 -5.55 -32.50
N HIS A 24 -4.84 -5.15 -32.24
CA HIS A 24 -5.93 -6.11 -31.98
C HIS A 24 -6.13 -7.13 -33.11
N ASP A 25 -5.84 -6.75 -34.37
CA ASP A 25 -6.03 -7.64 -35.52
C ASP A 25 -4.84 -8.60 -35.78
N ILE A 26 -3.81 -8.62 -34.92
CA ILE A 26 -2.65 -9.50 -35.15
C ILE A 26 -3.03 -10.96 -34.92
N SER A 27 -2.61 -11.86 -35.82
CA SER A 27 -2.82 -13.29 -35.58
C SER A 27 -1.84 -13.82 -34.53
N SER A 28 -2.24 -14.85 -33.78
CA SER A 28 -1.38 -15.56 -32.82
C SER A 28 -0.07 -16.05 -33.46
N SER A 29 -0.11 -16.49 -34.72
CA SER A 29 1.07 -16.93 -35.46
C SER A 29 2.04 -15.78 -35.78
N ALA A 30 1.53 -14.61 -36.18
CA ALA A 30 2.34 -13.44 -36.47
C ALA A 30 2.95 -12.86 -35.17
N TYR A 31 2.16 -12.81 -34.11
CA TYR A 31 2.60 -12.42 -32.77
C TYR A 31 3.75 -13.33 -32.28
N ALA A 32 3.56 -14.66 -32.30
CA ALA A 32 4.59 -15.62 -31.90
C ALA A 32 5.87 -15.50 -32.76
N SER A 33 5.74 -15.36 -34.07
CA SER A 33 6.89 -15.24 -34.98
C SER A 33 7.72 -13.99 -34.70
N ALA A 34 7.07 -12.86 -34.42
CA ALA A 34 7.75 -11.61 -34.10
C ALA A 34 8.49 -11.72 -32.75
N TYR A 35 7.81 -12.21 -31.72
CA TYR A 35 8.42 -12.39 -30.39
C TYR A 35 9.55 -13.41 -30.40
N ASN A 36 9.43 -14.54 -31.13
CA ASN A 36 10.53 -15.50 -31.30
C ASN A 36 11.81 -14.83 -31.83
N THR A 37 11.66 -13.96 -32.84
CA THR A 37 12.79 -13.23 -33.42
C THR A 37 13.41 -12.28 -32.39
N ALA A 38 12.59 -11.49 -31.70
CA ALA A 38 13.08 -10.50 -30.76
C ALA A 38 13.67 -11.12 -29.47
N ILE A 39 13.02 -12.15 -28.92
CA ILE A 39 13.51 -12.92 -27.78
C ILE A 39 14.87 -13.54 -28.11
N SER A 40 15.03 -14.15 -29.29
CA SER A 40 16.32 -14.74 -29.69
C SER A 40 17.47 -13.73 -29.70
N THR A 41 17.18 -12.45 -29.96
CA THR A 41 18.16 -11.37 -29.92
C THR A 41 18.53 -11.01 -28.48
N VAL A 42 17.55 -10.87 -27.58
CA VAL A 42 17.77 -10.55 -26.17
C VAL A 42 18.49 -11.68 -25.44
N ARG A 43 18.17 -12.94 -25.76
CA ARG A 43 18.79 -14.15 -25.19
C ARG A 43 20.29 -14.29 -25.47
N GLN A 44 20.85 -13.51 -26.40
CA GLN A 44 22.31 -13.46 -26.60
C GLN A 44 23.04 -12.90 -25.37
N VAL A 45 22.35 -12.13 -24.51
CA VAL A 45 22.97 -11.47 -23.34
C VAL A 45 22.19 -11.63 -22.04
N TYR A 46 20.89 -11.93 -22.08
CA TYR A 46 20.02 -11.95 -20.90
C TYR A 46 19.33 -13.30 -20.69
N SER A 47 19.49 -13.89 -19.51
CA SER A 47 18.95 -15.20 -19.15
C SER A 47 17.73 -15.15 -18.23
N GLY A 48 17.40 -14.00 -17.63
CA GLY A 48 16.25 -13.85 -16.75
C GLY A 48 14.90 -13.89 -17.49
N THR A 49 13.80 -13.84 -16.76
CA THR A 49 12.47 -13.82 -17.36
C THR A 49 12.30 -12.60 -18.26
N ILE A 50 11.74 -12.81 -19.46
CA ILE A 50 11.36 -11.72 -20.37
C ILE A 50 9.86 -11.52 -20.26
N ILE A 51 9.43 -10.31 -19.92
CA ILE A 51 8.03 -9.91 -19.96
C ILE A 51 7.67 -9.59 -21.41
N VAL A 52 6.52 -10.12 -21.82
CA VAL A 52 5.97 -10.00 -23.16
C VAL A 52 4.53 -9.51 -23.03
N ASP A 53 4.29 -8.24 -23.35
CA ASP A 53 2.94 -7.70 -23.36
C ASP A 53 2.09 -8.40 -24.41
N ILE A 54 0.86 -8.75 -24.05
CA ILE A 54 -0.11 -9.32 -24.97
C ILE A 54 -0.52 -8.25 -26.01
N PRO A 55 -0.96 -8.63 -27.23
CA PRO A 55 -1.23 -7.66 -28.27
C PRO A 55 -2.50 -6.84 -27.99
N GLY A 56 -2.78 -5.87 -28.86
CA GLY A 56 -3.96 -5.01 -28.76
C GLY A 56 -3.91 -4.14 -27.52
N TRP A 57 -2.82 -3.38 -27.37
CA TRP A 57 -2.61 -2.52 -26.20
C TRP A 57 -2.69 -3.26 -24.86
N GLY A 58 -2.17 -4.50 -24.83
CA GLY A 58 -2.16 -5.33 -23.63
C GLY A 58 -3.49 -6.02 -23.33
N GLN A 59 -4.41 -6.18 -24.29
CA GLN A 59 -5.80 -6.62 -24.03
C GLN A 59 -6.22 -7.90 -24.78
N GLU A 60 -5.47 -8.36 -25.79
CA GLU A 60 -5.79 -9.57 -26.56
C GLU A 60 -5.32 -10.87 -25.88
N THR A 61 -5.96 -11.24 -24.78
CA THR A 61 -5.62 -12.42 -23.95
C THR A 61 -5.66 -13.74 -24.74
N HIS A 62 -6.71 -13.96 -25.54
CA HIS A 62 -6.88 -15.16 -26.34
C HIS A 62 -5.79 -15.28 -27.41
N THR A 63 -5.50 -14.19 -28.11
CA THR A 63 -4.46 -14.16 -29.15
C THR A 63 -3.10 -14.56 -28.60
N ALA A 64 -2.71 -14.04 -27.42
CA ALA A 64 -1.45 -14.39 -26.76
C ALA A 64 -1.45 -15.82 -26.21
N ALA A 65 -2.54 -16.25 -25.58
CA ALA A 65 -2.68 -17.60 -25.05
C ALA A 65 -2.57 -18.66 -26.15
N ASP A 66 -3.24 -18.45 -27.28
CA ASP A 66 -3.19 -19.34 -28.45
C ASP A 66 -1.80 -19.32 -29.13
N ALA A 67 -1.09 -18.19 -29.03
CA ALA A 67 0.29 -18.07 -29.51
C ALA A 67 1.31 -18.81 -28.64
N SER A 68 0.99 -19.07 -27.36
CA SER A 68 1.93 -19.58 -26.35
C SER A 68 2.75 -20.78 -26.82
N SER A 69 2.09 -21.80 -27.37
CA SER A 69 2.74 -23.03 -27.85
C SER A 69 3.69 -22.83 -29.03
N SER A 70 3.53 -21.72 -29.77
CA SER A 70 4.38 -21.35 -30.91
C SER A 70 5.52 -20.40 -30.52
N ILE A 71 5.57 -19.93 -29.27
CA ILE A 71 6.70 -19.19 -28.74
C ILE A 71 7.73 -20.20 -28.18
N ASN A 72 8.94 -20.17 -28.72
CA ASN A 72 9.96 -21.19 -28.47
C ASN A 72 10.62 -21.04 -27.09
N ASP A 73 10.66 -19.83 -26.55
CA ASP A 73 11.28 -19.54 -25.26
C ASP A 73 10.32 -19.85 -24.11
N ASN A 74 10.79 -20.63 -23.14
CA ASN A 74 9.98 -21.02 -21.99
C ASN A 74 10.11 -20.11 -20.78
N ASN A 75 11.08 -19.20 -20.78
CA ASN A 75 11.34 -18.29 -19.67
C ASN A 75 10.78 -16.89 -19.98
N ILE A 76 9.49 -16.85 -20.29
CA ILE A 76 8.73 -15.63 -20.54
C ILE A 76 7.54 -15.54 -19.59
N ALA A 77 7.10 -14.31 -19.32
CA ALA A 77 5.84 -14.03 -18.66
C ALA A 77 4.97 -13.16 -19.58
N PHE A 78 3.69 -13.52 -19.72
CA PHE A 78 2.73 -12.65 -20.40
C PHE A 78 2.28 -11.52 -19.49
N SER A 79 2.12 -10.33 -20.08
CA SER A 79 1.69 -9.14 -19.38
C SER A 79 0.38 -8.61 -19.98
N VAL A 80 -0.66 -8.56 -19.15
CA VAL A 80 -1.98 -7.98 -19.49
C VAL A 80 -2.10 -6.57 -18.90
N HIS A 81 -2.75 -5.66 -19.63
CA HIS A 81 -3.00 -4.28 -19.23
C HIS A 81 -4.49 -4.11 -18.95
N ILE A 82 -4.82 -3.70 -17.72
CA ILE A 82 -6.19 -3.71 -17.20
C ILE A 82 -6.66 -2.28 -16.92
N TYR A 83 -7.60 -1.81 -17.73
CA TYR A 83 -8.25 -0.50 -17.63
C TYR A 83 -9.75 -0.66 -17.88
N PRO A 84 -10.62 0.28 -17.48
CA PRO A 84 -12.04 0.22 -17.84
C PRO A 84 -12.27 0.13 -19.36
N SER A 85 -11.39 0.72 -20.17
CA SER A 85 -11.41 0.61 -21.64
C SER A 85 -10.91 -0.72 -22.20
N ALA A 86 -10.43 -1.64 -21.37
CA ALA A 86 -9.78 -2.87 -21.82
C ALA A 86 -10.74 -3.77 -22.60
N TYR A 87 -10.47 -3.97 -23.89
CA TYR A 87 -11.34 -4.66 -24.83
C TYR A 87 -10.61 -5.82 -25.52
N ASN A 88 -11.17 -7.02 -25.41
CA ASN A 88 -10.69 -8.20 -26.10
C ASN A 88 -11.44 -8.31 -27.44
N GLN A 89 -10.84 -7.82 -28.52
CA GLN A 89 -11.45 -7.85 -29.85
C GLN A 89 -11.61 -9.28 -30.36
N GLY A 90 -10.67 -10.17 -30.06
CA GLY A 90 -10.81 -11.60 -30.36
C GLY A 90 -12.05 -12.23 -29.68
N GLY A 91 -12.36 -11.79 -28.47
CA GLY A 91 -13.57 -12.19 -27.73
C GLY A 91 -14.84 -11.41 -28.10
N GLY A 92 -14.70 -10.23 -28.70
CA GLY A 92 -15.81 -9.32 -29.02
C GLY A 92 -16.46 -8.70 -27.78
N HIS A 93 -15.70 -8.51 -26.70
CA HIS A 93 -16.19 -7.97 -25.43
C HIS A 93 -15.11 -7.25 -24.62
N TYR A 94 -15.53 -6.41 -23.68
CA TYR A 94 -14.64 -5.88 -22.63
C TYR A 94 -14.09 -7.00 -21.77
N LEU A 95 -12.82 -6.89 -21.35
CA LEU A 95 -12.15 -7.93 -20.57
C LEU A 95 -13.01 -8.34 -19.36
N ASN A 96 -13.06 -9.64 -19.12
CA ASN A 96 -13.68 -10.25 -17.94
C ASN A 96 -12.76 -11.34 -17.35
N THR A 97 -13.12 -11.90 -16.20
CA THR A 97 -12.25 -12.83 -15.48
C THR A 97 -11.94 -14.11 -16.27
N SER A 98 -12.84 -14.55 -17.16
CA SER A 98 -12.61 -15.73 -17.99
C SER A 98 -11.51 -15.51 -19.04
N ASP A 99 -11.29 -14.28 -19.49
CA ASP A 99 -10.18 -13.91 -20.36
C ASP A 99 -8.83 -14.09 -19.65
N LEU A 100 -8.76 -13.69 -18.38
CA LEU A 100 -7.56 -13.85 -17.55
C LEU A 100 -7.33 -15.33 -17.20
N ASP A 101 -8.40 -16.09 -16.98
CA ASP A 101 -8.30 -17.54 -16.79
C ASP A 101 -7.77 -18.24 -18.04
N TYR A 102 -8.23 -17.83 -19.23
CA TYR A 102 -7.74 -18.35 -20.51
C TYR A 102 -6.26 -18.05 -20.69
N LEU A 103 -5.82 -16.82 -20.42
CA LEU A 103 -4.41 -16.44 -20.47
C LEU A 103 -3.57 -17.24 -19.46
N GLY A 104 -4.04 -17.38 -18.22
CA GLY A 104 -3.37 -18.15 -17.17
C GLY A 104 -3.23 -19.64 -17.49
N ASN A 105 -4.12 -20.19 -18.32
CA ASN A 105 -4.06 -21.58 -18.77
C ASN A 105 -3.13 -21.80 -19.98
N SER A 106 -2.47 -20.75 -20.48
CA SER A 106 -1.55 -20.82 -21.62
C SER A 106 -0.25 -21.60 -21.34
N GLY A 107 0.00 -21.97 -20.08
CA GLY A 107 1.25 -22.62 -19.64
C GLY A 107 2.43 -21.64 -19.48
N ARG A 108 2.16 -20.34 -19.41
CA ARG A 108 3.14 -19.28 -19.13
C ARG A 108 2.85 -18.60 -17.80
N ASP A 109 3.88 -18.06 -17.17
CA ASP A 109 3.70 -17.10 -16.09
C ASP A 109 2.95 -15.87 -16.62
N CYS A 110 2.14 -15.26 -15.77
CA CYS A 110 1.32 -14.12 -16.13
C CYS A 110 1.43 -13.02 -15.06
N ILE A 111 1.45 -11.78 -15.51
CA ILE A 111 1.44 -10.58 -14.67
C ILE A 111 0.38 -9.59 -15.19
N VAL A 112 -0.06 -8.69 -14.32
CA VAL A 112 -0.71 -7.45 -14.73
C VAL A 112 0.38 -6.39 -14.84
N GLY A 113 0.87 -6.16 -16.06
CA GLY A 113 1.98 -5.24 -16.30
C GLY A 113 1.60 -3.78 -16.17
N GLU A 114 0.31 -3.48 -16.35
CA GLU A 114 -0.29 -2.19 -16.09
C GLU A 114 -1.72 -2.35 -15.59
N PHE A 115 -2.13 -1.53 -14.63
CA PHE A 115 -3.55 -1.30 -14.37
C PHE A 115 -3.82 0.12 -13.91
N GLY A 116 -5.05 0.58 -14.14
CA GLY A 116 -5.49 1.90 -13.69
C GLY A 116 -7.00 2.09 -13.83
N SER A 117 -7.50 3.17 -13.22
CA SER A 117 -8.93 3.49 -13.21
C SER A 117 -9.36 4.52 -14.27
N GLY A 118 -8.43 5.01 -15.08
CA GLY A 118 -8.72 5.98 -16.15
C GLY A 118 -9.08 5.32 -17.48
N ASN A 119 -9.55 6.14 -18.42
CA ASN A 119 -10.14 5.76 -19.71
C ASN A 119 -11.51 5.08 -19.56
N SER A 120 -12.54 5.64 -20.20
CA SER A 120 -13.91 5.14 -20.11
C SER A 120 -14.09 3.79 -20.82
N GLY A 121 -14.76 2.85 -20.17
CA GLY A 121 -15.25 1.60 -20.75
C GLY A 121 -15.93 0.73 -19.69
N ASP A 122 -16.38 -0.46 -20.10
CA ASP A 122 -17.23 -1.33 -19.25
C ASP A 122 -16.48 -2.52 -18.63
N ALA A 123 -15.15 -2.62 -18.81
CA ALA A 123 -14.37 -3.64 -18.12
C ALA A 123 -14.36 -3.36 -16.61
N ASP A 124 -14.66 -4.38 -15.80
CA ASP A 124 -14.49 -4.31 -14.34
C ASP A 124 -13.01 -4.39 -13.98
N TRP A 125 -12.27 -3.32 -14.29
CA TRP A 125 -10.81 -3.25 -14.10
C TRP A 125 -10.41 -3.62 -12.66
N SER A 126 -11.21 -3.19 -11.69
CA SER A 126 -10.98 -3.38 -10.26
C SER A 126 -11.10 -4.85 -9.89
N GLY A 127 -12.20 -5.51 -10.29
CA GLY A 127 -12.41 -6.94 -10.06
C GLY A 127 -11.45 -7.83 -10.86
N LEU A 128 -11.03 -7.39 -12.05
CA LEU A 128 -10.02 -8.08 -12.86
C LEU A 128 -8.64 -8.09 -12.20
N VAL A 129 -8.22 -6.96 -11.62
CA VAL A 129 -6.96 -6.89 -10.86
C VAL A 129 -7.03 -7.79 -9.62
N ASP A 130 -8.15 -7.79 -8.89
CA ASP A 130 -8.35 -8.67 -7.72
C ASP A 130 -8.33 -10.15 -8.13
N HIS A 131 -8.96 -10.49 -9.26
CA HIS A 131 -8.92 -11.84 -9.82
C HIS A 131 -7.49 -12.25 -10.17
N ALA A 132 -6.72 -11.39 -10.84
CA ALA A 132 -5.31 -11.66 -11.14
C ALA A 132 -4.47 -11.88 -9.86
N LYS A 133 -4.65 -11.04 -8.83
CA LYS A 133 -4.00 -11.24 -7.52
C LYS A 133 -4.36 -12.58 -6.90
N SER A 134 -5.64 -12.99 -6.97
CA SER A 134 -6.08 -14.29 -6.43
C SER A 134 -5.41 -15.49 -7.10
N LYS A 135 -4.93 -15.31 -8.34
CA LYS A 135 -4.15 -16.29 -9.11
C LYS A 135 -2.64 -16.23 -8.81
N GLY A 136 -2.22 -15.35 -7.90
CA GLY A 136 -0.81 -15.12 -7.55
C GLY A 136 -0.03 -14.31 -8.59
N TRP A 137 -0.71 -13.57 -9.47
CA TRP A 137 -0.03 -12.76 -10.48
C TRP A 137 0.57 -11.52 -9.83
N THR A 138 1.80 -11.17 -10.24
CA THR A 138 2.38 -9.86 -9.95
C THR A 138 1.55 -8.78 -10.63
N ILE A 139 1.31 -7.67 -9.93
CA ILE A 139 0.57 -6.52 -10.47
C ILE A 139 1.39 -5.24 -10.37
N LEU A 140 1.28 -4.37 -11.38
CA LEU A 140 2.00 -3.11 -11.48
C LEU A 140 1.01 -1.99 -11.81
N GLY A 141 0.88 -1.03 -10.89
CA GLY A 141 -0.07 0.06 -11.04
C GLY A 141 0.48 1.20 -11.90
N TRP A 142 -0.30 1.63 -12.88
CA TRP A 142 -0.03 2.81 -13.70
C TRP A 142 -0.52 4.07 -13.00
N CYS A 143 0.20 5.17 -12.94
CA CYS A 143 1.65 5.24 -12.88
C CYS A 143 2.04 6.28 -11.82
N TRP A 144 3.27 6.19 -11.32
CA TRP A 144 3.78 7.18 -10.38
C TRP A 144 3.62 8.61 -10.92
N ASN A 145 4.13 8.84 -12.13
CA ASN A 145 4.05 10.09 -12.87
C ASN A 145 4.38 9.83 -14.34
N GLY A 146 4.20 10.83 -15.20
CA GLY A 146 4.53 10.78 -16.63
C GLY A 146 3.35 10.37 -17.51
N ASP A 147 2.17 10.11 -16.92
CA ASP A 147 0.93 9.99 -17.67
C ASP A 147 0.60 11.34 -18.33
N GLY A 148 0.26 11.31 -19.62
CA GLY A 148 -0.11 12.51 -20.38
C GLY A 148 -1.52 13.03 -20.08
N GLY A 149 -2.30 12.30 -19.28
CA GLY A 149 -3.64 12.65 -18.82
C GLY A 149 -3.71 12.74 -17.29
N GLU A 150 -4.75 12.12 -16.73
CA GLU A 150 -5.13 12.27 -15.32
C GLU A 150 -4.60 11.14 -14.42
N MET A 151 -3.97 10.10 -14.96
CA MET A 151 -3.54 8.91 -14.20
C MET A 151 -2.13 9.05 -13.60
N ASN A 152 -1.84 10.20 -12.99
CA ASN A 152 -0.59 10.44 -12.27
C ASN A 152 -0.82 10.30 -10.76
N MET A 153 -0.11 9.38 -10.09
CA MET A 153 -0.21 9.23 -8.64
C MET A 153 0.29 10.46 -7.89
N VAL A 154 1.23 11.21 -8.46
CA VAL A 154 1.78 12.41 -7.83
C VAL A 154 1.74 13.64 -8.72
N THR A 155 1.79 14.81 -8.08
CA THR A 155 1.86 16.13 -8.71
C THR A 155 3.12 16.90 -8.28
N PRO A 156 3.64 17.83 -9.10
CA PRO A 156 3.18 18.16 -10.46
C PRO A 156 3.48 17.03 -11.46
N SER A 157 2.66 16.92 -12.52
CA SER A 157 2.94 15.99 -13.62
C SER A 157 4.22 16.40 -14.35
N TRP A 158 5.05 15.44 -14.77
CA TRP A 158 6.23 15.67 -15.58
C TRP A 158 5.92 16.30 -16.94
N ALA A 159 4.70 16.12 -17.47
CA ALA A 159 4.25 16.82 -18.66
C ALA A 159 4.21 18.35 -18.45
N THR A 160 3.97 18.79 -17.20
CA THR A 160 3.97 20.20 -16.82
C THR A 160 5.31 20.67 -16.26
N ASN A 161 6.00 19.82 -15.50
CA ASN A 161 7.29 20.13 -14.87
C ASN A 161 8.16 18.86 -14.72
N ALA A 162 8.87 18.51 -15.79
CA ALA A 162 9.76 17.35 -15.83
C ALA A 162 10.97 17.45 -14.88
N THR A 163 11.26 18.64 -14.35
CA THR A 163 12.41 18.90 -13.46
C THR A 163 11.99 19.12 -12.01
N ALA A 164 10.76 18.75 -11.64
CA ALA A 164 10.28 18.88 -10.27
C ALA A 164 11.20 18.12 -9.29
N THR A 165 11.61 18.80 -8.22
CA THR A 165 12.47 18.24 -7.16
C THR A 165 11.68 17.76 -5.94
N SER A 166 10.36 17.96 -5.94
CA SER A 166 9.43 17.51 -4.91
C SER A 166 8.10 17.12 -5.54
N PHE A 167 7.38 16.20 -4.89
CA PHE A 167 6.11 15.67 -5.35
C PHE A 167 5.12 15.53 -4.19
N SER A 168 3.83 15.67 -4.48
CA SER A 168 2.74 15.44 -3.55
C SER A 168 1.80 14.37 -4.11
N ALA A 169 1.38 13.43 -3.27
CA ALA A 169 0.40 12.40 -3.62
C ALA A 169 -0.94 13.00 -4.04
N GLY A 170 -1.56 12.44 -5.08
CA GLY A 170 -2.92 12.74 -5.52
C GLY A 170 -3.88 11.61 -5.19
N SER A 171 -5.18 11.84 -5.36
CA SER A 171 -6.24 10.85 -5.07
C SER A 171 -6.08 9.55 -5.86
N TYR A 172 -5.51 9.62 -7.05
CA TYR A 172 -5.23 8.46 -7.89
C TYR A 172 -4.21 7.49 -7.25
N MET A 173 -3.29 7.98 -6.41
CA MET A 173 -2.35 7.14 -5.66
C MET A 173 -3.08 6.14 -4.74
N ASN A 174 -4.16 6.58 -4.09
CA ASN A 174 -4.95 5.72 -3.21
C ASN A 174 -5.62 4.60 -4.01
N THR A 175 -6.26 4.93 -5.13
CA THR A 175 -6.88 3.96 -6.05
C THR A 175 -5.93 2.82 -6.43
N ILE A 176 -4.65 3.15 -6.62
CA ILE A 176 -3.65 2.16 -7.01
C ILE A 176 -3.10 1.39 -5.81
N ILE A 177 -2.78 2.07 -4.69
CA ILE A 177 -2.25 1.43 -3.49
C ILE A 177 -3.25 0.42 -2.90
N ASP A 178 -4.55 0.74 -2.95
CA ASP A 178 -5.64 -0.16 -2.54
C ASP A 178 -5.55 -1.52 -3.25
N LYS A 179 -5.12 -1.50 -4.52
CA LYS A 179 -4.90 -2.71 -5.31
C LYS A 179 -3.56 -3.38 -5.04
N LEU A 180 -2.50 -2.63 -4.76
CA LEU A 180 -1.17 -3.21 -4.49
C LEU A 180 -1.08 -3.96 -3.15
N GLY A 181 -2.09 -3.87 -2.29
CA GLY A 181 -2.13 -4.56 -0.99
C GLY A 181 -1.90 -3.63 0.20
N GLY A 182 -2.09 -2.32 0.03
CA GLY A 182 -2.22 -1.37 1.14
C GLY A 182 -3.60 -0.72 1.11
N GLY A 183 -4.41 -0.96 2.14
CA GLY A 183 -5.66 -0.23 2.41
C GLY A 183 -6.88 -0.72 1.61
N THR A 184 -7.89 -1.29 2.26
CA THR A 184 -9.15 -1.63 1.57
C THR A 184 -10.35 -1.02 2.26
N SER A 185 -10.74 0.12 1.70
CA SER A 185 -12.05 0.71 1.79
C SER A 185 -13.05 -0.05 0.87
N THR A 186 -14.08 -0.78 1.35
CA THR A 186 -15.41 -0.86 0.68
C THR A 186 -16.62 -0.97 1.66
N THR A 187 -17.75 -0.32 1.33
CA THR A 187 -19.15 -0.57 1.81
C THR A 187 -20.08 -0.77 0.58
N PRO A 188 -21.36 -1.28 0.68
CA PRO A 188 -21.79 -2.61 0.22
C PRO A 188 -22.91 -2.63 -0.86
N PRO A 189 -23.33 -3.83 -1.35
CA PRO A 189 -24.63 -4.36 -0.88
C PRO A 189 -24.65 -5.87 -0.54
N ASP A 190 -25.76 -6.23 0.10
CA ASP A 190 -26.07 -7.29 1.07
C ASP A 190 -26.16 -8.76 0.58
N ASN A 191 -25.83 -9.64 1.54
CA ASN A 191 -26.36 -10.99 1.83
C ASN A 191 -25.91 -12.24 1.05
N THR A 192 -24.96 -13.00 1.62
CA THR A 192 -25.28 -14.04 2.64
C THR A 192 -24.03 -14.87 2.96
N THR A 193 -23.75 -15.01 4.27
CA THR A 193 -22.90 -15.98 4.99
C THR A 193 -21.63 -15.43 5.68
N PRO A 194 -21.36 -15.87 6.93
CA PRO A 194 -20.95 -14.99 8.04
C PRO A 194 -19.42 -14.90 8.20
N VAL A 195 -18.91 -13.67 8.32
CA VAL A 195 -17.50 -13.36 8.64
C VAL A 195 -17.44 -12.94 10.13
N GLY A 196 -16.44 -13.42 10.86
CA GLY A 196 -16.33 -13.26 12.32
C GLY A 196 -16.30 -11.80 12.80
N SER A 197 -17.08 -11.54 13.86
CA SER A 197 -17.28 -10.25 14.54
C SER A 197 -16.09 -9.92 15.47
N GLY A 198 -15.28 -8.93 15.09
CA GLY A 198 -14.42 -8.20 16.02
C GLY A 198 -15.17 -7.00 16.58
N ASN A 199 -15.05 -6.73 17.88
CA ASN A 199 -15.83 -5.68 18.55
C ASN A 199 -14.96 -4.43 18.75
N ILE A 200 -15.40 -3.29 18.21
CA ILE A 200 -14.72 -2.00 18.32
C ILE A 200 -15.59 -1.06 19.15
N THR A 201 -15.01 -0.42 20.17
CA THR A 201 -15.70 0.59 20.99
C THR A 201 -14.88 1.87 21.07
N VAL A 202 -15.46 2.99 20.66
CA VAL A 202 -14.83 4.32 20.70
C VAL A 202 -15.46 5.12 21.84
N LYS A 203 -14.63 5.72 22.69
CA LYS A 203 -15.10 6.65 23.72
C LYS A 203 -14.74 8.08 23.32
N ALA A 204 -15.76 8.88 23.03
CA ALA A 204 -15.57 10.25 22.54
C ALA A 204 -16.68 11.19 23.04
N LYS A 205 -16.45 12.50 22.93
CA LYS A 205 -17.43 13.56 23.14
C LYS A 205 -17.22 14.69 22.14
N GLY A 206 -18.27 15.47 21.91
CA GLY A 206 -18.19 16.77 21.24
C GLY A 206 -18.06 17.92 22.23
N VAL A 207 -17.72 19.11 21.74
CA VAL A 207 -17.70 20.36 22.53
C VAL A 207 -19.09 21.01 22.61
N VAL A 208 -19.81 21.04 21.49
CA VAL A 208 -21.13 21.68 21.32
C VAL A 208 -22.27 20.67 21.48
N GLY A 209 -22.05 19.40 21.11
CA GLY A 209 -23.04 18.32 21.20
C GLY A 209 -23.87 18.11 19.93
N ASP A 210 -23.36 18.58 18.79
CA ASP A 210 -23.90 18.29 17.45
C ASP A 210 -22.81 17.88 16.44
N GLU A 211 -21.60 17.61 16.92
CA GLU A 211 -20.49 17.05 16.16
C GLU A 211 -20.85 15.66 15.62
N ILE A 212 -20.46 15.39 14.38
CA ILE A 212 -20.66 14.12 13.71
C ILE A 212 -19.32 13.39 13.66
N MET A 213 -19.25 12.33 14.46
CA MET A 213 -18.16 11.36 14.45
C MET A 213 -18.53 10.20 13.54
N GLU A 214 -17.65 9.87 12.61
CA GLU A 214 -17.71 8.66 11.80
C GLU A 214 -16.63 7.70 12.27
N ILE A 215 -17.01 6.45 12.54
CA ILE A 215 -16.04 5.37 12.75
C ILE A 215 -15.79 4.78 11.37
N ARG A 216 -14.51 4.77 10.97
CA ARG A 216 -14.07 4.07 9.77
C ARG A 216 -13.27 2.83 10.08
N ILE A 217 -13.49 1.77 9.29
CA ILE A 217 -12.68 0.57 9.32
C ILE A 217 -12.07 0.38 7.94
N ASN A 218 -10.74 0.32 7.89
CA ASN A 218 -9.94 0.31 6.66
C ASN A 218 -10.34 1.46 5.71
N GLY A 219 -10.60 2.65 6.25
CA GLY A 219 -11.02 3.82 5.48
C GLY A 219 -12.51 3.88 5.10
N ASN A 220 -13.33 2.88 5.45
CA ASN A 220 -14.79 2.91 5.19
C ASN A 220 -15.57 3.42 6.37
N ALA A 221 -16.49 4.36 6.15
CA ALA A 221 -17.56 4.65 7.09
C ALA A 221 -18.36 3.38 7.42
N VAL A 222 -18.29 2.91 8.67
CA VAL A 222 -19.12 1.79 9.17
C VAL A 222 -20.25 2.27 10.06
N ALA A 223 -20.08 3.41 10.72
CA ALA A 223 -21.13 4.08 11.48
C ALA A 223 -20.87 5.58 11.59
N SER A 224 -21.95 6.34 11.74
CA SER A 224 -21.93 7.79 11.98
C SER A 224 -22.80 8.11 13.18
N TYR A 225 -22.27 8.90 14.11
CA TYR A 225 -22.91 9.27 15.37
C TYR A 225 -22.87 10.78 15.58
N THR A 226 -23.98 11.34 16.03
CA THR A 226 -23.97 12.68 16.62
C THR A 226 -23.51 12.59 18.07
N LEU A 227 -22.43 13.27 18.41
CA LEU A 227 -21.83 13.24 19.75
C LEU A 227 -22.62 14.11 20.74
N LEU A 228 -22.57 13.72 22.01
CA LEU A 228 -23.01 14.57 23.12
C LEU A 228 -21.82 15.32 23.71
N THR A 229 -22.09 16.33 24.55
CA THR A 229 -21.04 17.07 25.28
C THR A 229 -20.42 16.31 26.46
N SER A 230 -20.86 15.07 26.69
CA SER A 230 -20.32 14.15 27.68
C SER A 230 -19.74 12.93 26.98
N TYR A 231 -18.69 12.33 27.54
CA TYR A 231 -18.14 11.09 27.00
C TYR A 231 -19.19 9.99 26.98
N ASN A 232 -19.37 9.41 25.80
CA ASN A 232 -20.18 8.22 25.58
C ASN A 232 -19.34 7.20 24.82
N GLU A 233 -19.77 5.94 24.92
CA GLU A 233 -19.17 4.83 24.19
C GLU A 233 -20.04 4.48 22.97
N TYR A 234 -19.38 4.28 21.83
CA TYR A 234 -20.00 3.98 20.55
C TYR A 234 -19.36 2.69 20.01
N SER A 235 -20.18 1.66 19.81
CA SER A 235 -19.69 0.33 19.40
C SER A 235 -20.13 -0.04 18.00
N VAL A 236 -19.22 -0.66 17.25
CA VAL A 236 -19.43 -1.24 15.93
C VAL A 236 -18.75 -2.60 15.84
N GLU A 237 -19.18 -3.43 14.89
CA GLU A 237 -18.48 -4.67 14.55
C GLU A 237 -17.61 -4.47 13.31
N GLY A 238 -16.39 -5.01 13.34
CA GLY A 238 -15.51 -5.06 12.19
C GLY A 238 -14.05 -5.31 12.57
N ASN A 239 -13.21 -5.51 11.56
CA ASN A 239 -11.79 -5.83 11.73
C ASN A 239 -10.92 -5.00 10.77
N GLY A 240 -9.77 -4.54 11.25
CA GLY A 240 -8.80 -3.77 10.48
C GLY A 240 -8.44 -2.42 11.12
N THR A 241 -7.80 -1.54 10.35
CA THR A 241 -7.39 -0.20 10.81
C THR A 241 -8.63 0.62 11.16
N VAL A 242 -8.68 1.18 12.37
CA VAL A 242 -9.81 1.98 12.85
C VAL A 242 -9.45 3.45 12.74
N GLN A 243 -10.31 4.27 12.16
CA GLN A 243 -10.17 5.73 12.20
C GLN A 243 -11.39 6.34 12.87
N VAL A 244 -11.16 7.26 13.81
CA VAL A 244 -12.22 8.06 14.43
C VAL A 244 -12.21 9.43 13.75
N VAL A 245 -13.26 9.73 12.98
CA VAL A 245 -13.29 10.85 12.03
C VAL A 245 -14.29 11.91 12.46
N PHE A 246 -13.87 13.17 12.48
CA PHE A 246 -14.75 14.33 12.65
C PHE A 246 -15.12 14.93 11.29
N THR A 247 -16.41 15.04 10.98
CA THR A 247 -16.89 15.25 9.59
C THR A 247 -17.71 16.53 9.33
N ASN A 248 -18.20 17.22 10.36
CA ASN A 248 -19.03 18.43 10.23
C ASN A 248 -18.43 19.64 10.96
N ASP A 249 -17.11 19.77 10.87
CA ASP A 249 -16.35 20.92 11.36
C ASP A 249 -16.93 22.25 10.86
N GLU A 250 -17.36 23.06 11.82
CA GLU A 250 -17.93 24.39 11.63
C GLU A 250 -18.04 25.11 12.98
N GLY A 251 -17.53 26.35 13.07
CA GLY A 251 -17.69 27.18 14.26
C GLY A 251 -16.86 26.67 15.45
N ASP A 252 -17.50 26.47 16.60
CA ASP A 252 -16.86 26.04 17.85
C ASP A 252 -16.94 24.50 18.06
N ARG A 253 -17.19 23.74 16.99
CA ARG A 253 -17.30 22.28 17.04
C ARG A 253 -15.91 21.65 17.06
N ASP A 254 -15.60 20.93 18.12
CA ASP A 254 -14.41 20.07 18.20
C ASP A 254 -14.79 18.70 18.77
N VAL A 255 -14.01 17.67 18.45
CA VAL A 255 -14.17 16.31 19.00
C VAL A 255 -12.98 15.98 19.88
N GLN A 256 -13.26 15.38 21.05
CA GLN A 256 -12.24 14.81 21.92
C GLN A 256 -12.48 13.30 22.05
N VAL A 257 -11.48 12.51 21.64
CA VAL A 257 -11.45 11.05 21.70
C VAL A 257 -10.57 10.63 22.87
N ASP A 258 -11.10 9.83 23.79
CA ASP A 258 -10.35 9.28 24.93
C ASP A 258 -9.55 8.06 24.43
N TYR A 259 -10.25 7.00 24.03
CA TYR A 259 -9.63 5.78 23.52
C TYR A 259 -10.52 5.02 22.54
N VAL A 260 -9.91 4.03 21.90
CA VAL A 260 -10.59 2.96 21.16
C VAL A 260 -10.24 1.60 21.77
N ILE A 261 -11.25 0.75 21.96
CA ILE A 261 -11.08 -0.67 22.28
C ILE A 261 -11.24 -1.47 20.99
N ILE A 262 -10.25 -2.28 20.63
CA ILE A 262 -10.30 -3.21 19.49
C ILE A 262 -10.06 -4.62 20.04
N ASP A 263 -11.06 -5.50 19.94
CA ASP A 263 -11.00 -6.88 20.44
C ASP A 263 -10.52 -7.00 21.91
N GLY A 264 -10.92 -6.03 22.73
CA GLY A 264 -10.61 -5.97 24.15
C GLY A 264 -9.29 -5.26 24.50
N THR A 265 -8.50 -4.84 23.51
CA THR A 265 -7.27 -4.05 23.71
C THR A 265 -7.59 -2.56 23.63
N ILE A 266 -7.17 -1.78 24.63
CA ILE A 266 -7.33 -0.31 24.65
C ILE A 266 -6.16 0.35 23.91
N TYR A 267 -6.49 1.28 23.03
CA TYR A 267 -5.56 2.17 22.34
C TYR A 267 -5.93 3.61 22.70
N GLN A 268 -5.01 4.32 23.37
CA GLN A 268 -5.23 5.71 23.80
C GLN A 268 -5.07 6.68 22.62
N ALA A 269 -5.92 7.68 22.50
CA ALA A 269 -5.87 8.62 21.37
C ALA A 269 -4.59 9.46 21.37
N GLU A 270 -4.10 9.84 22.55
CA GLU A 270 -2.86 10.58 22.76
C GLU A 270 -1.59 9.76 22.46
N ASP A 271 -1.70 8.44 22.29
CA ASP A 271 -0.59 7.57 21.90
C ASP A 271 -0.52 7.35 20.37
N GLN A 272 -1.45 7.92 19.60
CA GLN A 272 -1.52 7.69 18.16
C GLN A 272 -0.72 8.75 17.37
N GLU A 273 0.17 8.29 16.49
CA GLU A 273 1.03 9.14 15.66
C GLU A 273 0.25 9.89 14.57
N VAL A 274 -0.85 9.32 14.07
CA VAL A 274 -1.63 9.93 12.98
C VAL A 274 -2.85 10.64 13.56
N ASN A 275 -2.80 11.96 13.59
CA ASN A 275 -3.96 12.81 13.87
C ASN A 275 -4.05 13.93 12.83
N THR A 276 -5.00 13.85 11.91
CA THR A 276 -5.15 14.83 10.82
C THR A 276 -6.04 16.02 11.16
N GLY A 277 -6.75 15.98 12.30
CA GLY A 277 -7.69 17.01 12.71
C GLY A 277 -7.23 17.87 13.88
N VAL A 278 -6.13 17.55 14.56
CA VAL A 278 -5.65 18.38 15.67
C VAL A 278 -5.14 19.73 15.16
N TRP A 279 -5.45 20.83 15.83
CA TRP A 279 -4.76 22.10 15.61
C TRP A 279 -3.44 22.11 16.36
N GLN A 280 -2.33 21.92 15.65
CA GLN A 280 -0.97 21.93 16.19
C GLN A 280 -0.08 22.74 15.25
N ASP A 281 0.94 23.41 15.81
CA ASP A 281 1.92 24.20 15.05
C ASP A 281 1.33 25.26 14.10
N GLY A 282 0.09 25.70 14.37
CA GLY A 282 -0.61 26.73 13.61
C GLY A 282 -1.34 26.23 12.36
N ASP A 283 -1.53 24.91 12.20
CA ASP A 283 -2.30 24.31 11.12
C ASP A 283 -3.09 23.08 11.62
N CYS A 284 -3.97 22.55 10.77
CA CYS A 284 -4.65 21.28 11.00
C CYS A 284 -3.71 20.11 10.68
N GLY A 285 -3.71 19.12 11.57
CA GLY A 285 -2.85 17.95 11.50
C GLY A 285 -1.72 17.98 12.52
N GLY A 286 -1.28 16.79 12.89
CA GLY A 286 -0.32 16.58 13.96
C GLY A 286 -0.37 15.14 14.47
N SER A 287 -0.07 14.96 15.75
CA SER A 287 0.10 13.64 16.37
C SER A 287 -0.14 13.71 17.87
N TYR A 288 -0.30 12.55 18.50
CA TYR A 288 -0.26 12.36 19.96
C TYR A 288 -1.21 13.30 20.72
N SER A 289 -2.48 13.32 20.31
CA SER A 289 -3.49 14.20 20.88
C SER A 289 -4.86 13.56 20.80
N GLU A 290 -5.64 13.71 21.88
CA GLU A 290 -7.06 13.34 21.94
C GLU A 290 -7.97 14.21 21.04
N TRP A 291 -7.46 15.34 20.54
CA TRP A 291 -8.29 16.37 19.92
C TRP A 291 -8.35 16.31 18.41
N LEU A 292 -9.55 16.50 17.87
CA LEU A 292 -9.83 16.85 16.48
C LEU A 292 -10.54 18.21 16.47
N HIS A 293 -9.78 19.27 16.19
CA HIS A 293 -10.30 20.64 16.08
C HIS A 293 -10.81 20.94 14.67
N CYS A 294 -10.14 20.37 13.67
CA CYS A 294 -10.50 20.46 12.27
C CYS A 294 -11.17 19.16 11.82
N GLY A 295 -11.93 19.23 10.72
CA GLY A 295 -12.35 18.04 9.98
C GLY A 295 -11.15 17.15 9.65
N GLY A 296 -11.18 15.91 10.12
CA GLY A 296 -9.99 15.04 10.13
C GLY A 296 -10.23 13.78 10.96
N TYR A 297 -9.18 13.02 11.25
CA TYR A 297 -9.27 11.76 11.98
C TYR A 297 -8.05 11.42 12.81
N ILE A 298 -8.25 10.58 13.83
CA ILE A 298 -7.19 9.85 14.54
C ILE A 298 -7.21 8.40 14.05
N GLU A 299 -6.05 7.86 13.68
CA GLU A 299 -5.91 6.46 13.25
C GLU A 299 -5.41 5.58 14.38
N PHE A 300 -6.08 4.45 14.57
CA PHE A 300 -5.78 3.41 15.55
C PHE A 300 -5.47 2.11 14.80
N ASN A 301 -4.21 1.69 14.84
CA ASN A 301 -3.79 0.44 14.21
C ASN A 301 -4.09 -0.75 15.14
N GLY A 302 -5.27 -1.35 14.95
CA GLY A 302 -5.63 -2.64 15.52
C GLY A 302 -4.85 -3.76 14.83
N SER A 303 -3.84 -4.31 15.49
CA SER A 303 -3.11 -5.47 14.97
C SER A 303 -3.95 -6.73 15.16
N THR A 304 -4.62 -7.21 14.10
CA THR A 304 -5.20 -8.56 14.05
C THR A 304 -4.30 -9.50 13.24
N THR A 305 -3.22 -9.97 13.85
CA THR A 305 -2.56 -11.20 13.43
C THR A 305 -2.61 -12.24 14.56
N THR A 306 -3.71 -12.98 14.63
CA THR A 306 -3.66 -14.30 15.29
C THR A 306 -3.00 -15.29 14.34
N ASN A 307 -1.71 -15.57 14.54
CA ASN A 307 -1.09 -16.77 13.98
C ASN A 307 -1.23 -17.91 15.03
N PRO A 308 -1.89 -19.03 14.72
CA PRO A 308 -1.98 -20.17 15.62
C PRO A 308 -0.72 -21.03 15.50
N ASP A 309 0.46 -20.47 15.79
CA ASP A 309 1.66 -21.25 16.15
C ASP A 309 2.71 -20.32 16.80
N ASP A 310 2.45 -19.90 18.04
CA ASP A 310 3.54 -19.63 18.98
C ASP A 310 3.05 -19.95 20.40
N THR A 311 3.15 -21.23 20.76
CA THR A 311 3.10 -21.64 22.16
C THR A 311 4.42 -21.27 22.83
N THR A 312 4.56 -20.02 23.27
CA THR A 312 5.43 -19.71 24.39
C THR A 312 4.73 -18.73 25.35
N THR A 313 4.51 -19.23 26.56
CA THR A 313 4.00 -18.48 27.71
C THR A 313 4.80 -17.21 27.97
N PRO A 314 4.16 -16.12 28.46
CA PRO A 314 4.84 -14.86 28.70
C PRO A 314 5.82 -14.98 29.89
N PRO A 315 7.09 -14.54 29.77
CA PRO A 315 7.77 -14.01 30.92
C PRO A 315 7.37 -12.54 31.06
N ASP A 316 6.61 -12.27 32.11
CA ASP A 316 6.81 -11.07 32.91
C ASP A 316 8.31 -10.96 33.22
N ASP A 317 9.02 -9.99 32.62
CA ASP A 317 10.32 -9.56 33.13
C ASP A 317 10.58 -8.08 32.84
N THR A 318 10.33 -7.29 33.87
CA THR A 318 10.87 -5.94 34.02
C THR A 318 12.36 -6.04 34.36
N SER A 319 13.23 -6.18 33.35
CA SER A 319 14.67 -6.12 33.60
C SER A 319 15.14 -4.66 33.68
N SER A 320 15.26 -4.17 34.90
CA SER A 320 15.96 -2.94 35.25
C SER A 320 17.47 -3.09 35.01
N GLY A 321 18.01 -2.50 33.94
CA GLY A 321 19.45 -2.47 33.66
C GLY A 321 20.11 -1.20 34.19
N ASN A 322 21.20 -1.31 34.94
CA ASN A 322 22.01 -0.14 35.30
C ASN A 322 22.72 0.41 34.05
N CYS A 323 22.53 1.70 33.74
CA CYS A 323 23.16 2.40 32.60
C CYS A 323 24.70 2.48 32.67
N SER A 324 25.33 2.07 33.77
CA SER A 324 26.75 2.32 34.05
C SER A 324 27.71 1.62 33.10
N ASP A 325 27.28 0.52 32.49
CA ASP A 325 28.12 -0.28 31.57
C ASP A 325 27.78 -0.03 30.08
N ILE A 326 26.79 0.82 29.79
CA ILE A 326 26.35 1.15 28.43
C ILE A 326 26.85 2.55 28.07
N GLN A 327 27.56 2.65 26.95
CA GLN A 327 28.11 3.90 26.46
C GLN A 327 27.00 4.97 26.32
N THR A 328 27.19 6.15 26.90
CA THR A 328 26.25 7.27 26.69
C THR A 328 26.32 7.76 25.25
N TRP A 329 25.16 7.95 24.63
CA TRP A 329 25.07 8.49 23.28
C TRP A 329 25.68 9.89 23.23
N THR A 330 26.54 10.14 22.23
CA THR A 330 26.97 11.49 21.87
C THR A 330 26.77 11.75 20.37
N ALA A 331 26.46 13.00 20.04
CA ALA A 331 26.23 13.46 18.67
C ALA A 331 27.45 13.31 17.74
N SER A 332 28.67 13.37 18.29
CA SER A 332 29.91 13.32 17.51
C SER A 332 30.41 11.89 17.24
N THR A 333 29.99 10.91 18.03
CA THR A 333 30.36 9.50 17.85
C THR A 333 29.67 8.91 16.62
N VAL A 334 30.42 8.10 15.85
CA VAL A 334 29.89 7.30 14.74
C VAL A 334 29.57 5.90 15.26
N TYR A 335 28.33 5.45 15.06
CA TYR A 335 27.85 4.09 15.36
C TYR A 335 27.71 3.34 14.04
N SER A 336 28.81 2.77 13.55
CA SER A 336 28.88 2.16 12.22
C SER A 336 28.37 0.72 12.14
N GLU A 337 28.28 0.03 13.28
CA GLU A 337 27.83 -1.36 13.38
C GLU A 337 26.41 -1.40 13.99
N ALA A 338 25.47 -2.07 13.33
CA ALA A 338 24.12 -2.27 13.86
C ALA A 338 24.16 -3.14 15.12
N GLY A 339 23.24 -2.90 16.06
CA GLY A 339 23.21 -3.58 17.36
C GLY A 339 24.08 -2.93 18.44
N THR A 340 24.69 -1.77 18.16
CA THR A 340 25.41 -0.98 19.16
C THR A 340 24.41 -0.33 20.13
N GLN A 341 24.56 -0.62 21.42
CA GLN A 341 23.70 -0.08 22.47
C GLN A 341 24.26 1.19 23.07
N VAL A 342 23.40 2.17 23.27
CA VAL A 342 23.72 3.45 23.89
C VAL A 342 22.70 3.83 24.96
N SER A 343 23.14 4.57 25.97
CA SER A 343 22.25 5.19 26.94
C SER A 343 21.96 6.64 26.60
N TYR A 344 20.70 7.06 26.69
CA TYR A 344 20.29 8.47 26.55
C TYR A 344 19.03 8.74 27.37
N ASN A 345 19.01 9.84 28.14
CA ASN A 345 17.86 10.24 28.99
C ASN A 345 17.29 9.14 29.90
N GLY A 346 18.13 8.26 30.43
CA GLY A 346 17.69 7.17 31.29
C GLY A 346 17.05 6.00 30.54
N ASN A 347 17.23 5.93 29.22
CA ASN A 347 16.77 4.85 28.36
C ASN A 347 17.96 4.21 27.63
N ILE A 348 17.77 2.96 27.21
CA ILE A 348 18.71 2.17 26.43
C ILE A 348 18.17 2.06 25.01
N TYR A 349 18.99 2.45 24.05
CA TYR A 349 18.66 2.41 22.63
C TYR A 349 19.68 1.56 21.87
N GLU A 350 19.24 0.88 20.83
CA GLU A 350 20.07 0.08 19.94
C GLU A 350 19.99 0.64 18.51
N ASN A 351 21.11 0.84 17.83
CA ASN A 351 21.06 1.32 16.45
C ASN A 351 20.71 0.21 15.47
N ASN A 352 19.74 0.47 14.58
CA ASN A 352 19.32 -0.47 13.55
C ASN A 352 20.29 -0.52 12.36
N TRP A 353 21.00 0.58 12.11
CA TRP A 353 22.06 0.71 11.09
C TRP A 353 23.01 1.87 11.43
N TYR A 354 23.83 2.30 10.47
CA TYR A 354 24.77 3.43 10.62
C TYR A 354 24.09 4.67 11.20
N SER A 355 24.67 5.25 12.26
CA SER A 355 24.20 6.52 12.84
C SER A 355 25.34 7.45 13.23
N GLN A 356 25.15 8.76 12.99
CA GLN A 356 25.94 9.85 13.57
C GLN A 356 25.05 11.09 13.70
N ASN A 357 25.10 11.78 14.85
CA ASN A 357 24.33 13.00 15.09
C ASN A 357 22.79 12.86 14.95
N GLN A 358 22.25 11.65 15.09
CA GLN A 358 20.81 11.39 15.12
C GLN A 358 20.44 10.95 16.53
N ASN A 359 19.69 11.79 17.26
CA ASN A 359 19.34 11.58 18.65
C ASN A 359 18.47 10.31 18.81
N PRO A 360 18.79 9.37 19.72
CA PRO A 360 18.02 8.14 19.89
C PRO A 360 16.57 8.36 20.30
N GLU A 361 16.26 9.35 21.13
CA GLU A 361 14.88 9.62 21.56
C GLU A 361 14.02 10.18 20.41
N GLU A 362 14.59 11.07 19.60
CA GLU A 362 13.88 11.70 18.47
C GLU A 362 13.87 10.83 17.21
N ASN A 363 14.72 9.80 17.15
CA ASN A 363 14.90 8.94 15.99
C ASN A 363 14.79 7.46 16.40
N SER A 364 13.81 7.14 17.25
CA SER A 364 13.40 5.75 17.58
C SER A 364 12.00 5.44 17.06
N GLY A 365 11.82 4.25 16.50
CA GLY A 365 10.55 3.83 15.90
C GLY A 365 10.73 2.72 14.86
N GLN A 366 9.61 2.18 14.35
CA GLN A 366 9.59 0.98 13.48
C GLN A 366 10.48 1.10 12.22
N TRP A 367 10.79 2.31 11.78
CA TRP A 367 11.63 2.58 10.60
C TRP A 367 12.73 3.61 10.86
N GLN A 368 13.10 3.80 12.12
CA GLN A 368 14.08 4.79 12.52
C GLN A 368 15.44 4.17 12.81
N VAL A 369 16.47 5.02 12.90
CA VAL A 369 17.86 4.58 13.07
C VAL A 369 18.13 3.98 14.45
N TRP A 370 17.28 4.25 15.45
CA TRP A 370 17.33 3.66 16.78
C TRP A 370 16.08 2.85 17.12
N THR A 371 16.25 1.91 18.06
CA THR A 371 15.17 1.15 18.70
C THR A 371 15.31 1.33 20.21
N LEU A 372 14.24 1.75 20.89
CA LEU A 372 14.19 1.76 22.35
C LEU A 372 14.06 0.32 22.86
N ILE A 373 15.05 -0.15 23.62
CA ILE A 373 15.09 -1.54 24.11
C ILE A 373 14.96 -1.65 25.64
N GLY A 374 14.94 -0.53 26.37
CA GLY A 374 14.67 -0.54 27.81
C GLY A 374 14.90 0.79 28.51
N THR A 375 14.62 0.82 29.81
CA THR A 375 14.90 1.95 30.70
C THR A 375 16.05 1.61 31.65
N CYS A 376 16.80 2.62 32.06
CA CYS A 376 17.81 2.53 33.10
C CYS A 376 17.21 2.90 34.45
N ASN A 377 17.50 2.11 35.48
CA ASN A 377 17.05 2.35 36.85
C ASN A 377 18.21 2.71 37.78
#